data_AF-A0A7R9BCQ1-F1
#
_entry.id   AF-A0A7R9BCQ1-F1
#
_cell.length_a   1.000
_cell.length_b   1.000
_cell.length_c   1.000
_cell.angle_alpha   90.00
_cell.angle_beta   90.00
_cell.angle_gamma   90.00
#
_symmetry.space_group_name_H-M   'P 1'
#
loop_
_entity.id
_entity.type
_entity.pdbx_description
1 polymer ?
#
loop_
_entity_poly.entity_id
_entity_poly.type
_entity_poly.pdbx_seq_one_letter_code
_entity_poly.pdbx_strand_id
1 'polypeptide(L)'
;MAFAGLSGLNVDVTHKCGQPLEALFSEETGWVVEVHPQDADYIQTQFKDRAVPCHMLGWSTAFGWQAPIQVAVDGLVVLENVDVLSLFVAYTPVTCSDCV
;
A
#
# COMPACT_ATOMS: atom_id res chain seq x y z
N MET A 1 -0.05 0.46 7.19
CA MET A 1 1.39 0.16 7.02
C MET A 1 2.23 1.43 6.96
N ALA A 2 2.05 2.30 5.97
CA ALA A 2 2.75 3.58 5.85
C ALA A 2 2.76 4.43 7.15
N PHE A 3 1.63 4.54 7.85
CA PHE A 3 1.57 5.30 9.12
C PHE A 3 2.45 4.71 10.22
N ALA A 4 2.47 3.39 10.35
CA ALA A 4 3.25 2.71 11.40
C ALA A 4 4.75 2.70 11.06
N GLY A 5 5.10 2.54 9.77
CA GLY A 5 6.48 2.61 9.29
C GLY A 5 7.01 4.03 9.13
N LEU A 6 6.14 5.04 9.21
CA LEU A 6 6.42 6.43 8.86
C LEU A 6 7.15 6.52 7.50
N SER A 7 6.61 5.82 6.50
CA SER A 7 7.24 5.67 5.19
C SER A 7 6.24 5.88 4.06
N GLY A 8 6.75 6.39 2.95
CA GLY A 8 6.01 6.46 1.70
C GLY A 8 5.88 5.08 1.07
N LEU A 9 5.04 5.00 0.03
CA LEU A 9 4.74 3.77 -0.69
C LEU A 9 4.61 4.07 -2.18
N ASN A 10 5.13 3.19 -3.03
CA ASN A 10 4.81 3.18 -4.45
C ASN A 10 4.33 1.77 -4.82
N VAL A 11 3.03 1.65 -5.12
CA VAL A 11 2.38 0.36 -5.38
C VAL A 11 1.52 0.42 -6.64
N ASP A 12 1.52 -0.67 -7.38
CA ASP A 12 0.66 -0.91 -8.55
C ASP A 12 -0.02 -2.28 -8.44
N VAL A 13 -1.35 -2.26 -8.38
CA VAL A 13 -2.17 -3.47 -8.29
C VAL A 13 -2.49 -3.96 -9.70
N THR A 14 -1.68 -4.90 -10.20
CA THR A 14 -1.79 -5.41 -11.58
C THR A 14 -2.57 -6.73 -11.69
N HIS A 15 -2.75 -7.45 -10.58
CA HIS A 15 -3.35 -8.78 -10.57
C HIS A 15 -4.89 -8.78 -10.52
N LYS A 16 -5.50 -7.64 -10.15
CA LYS A 16 -6.95 -7.45 -10.18
C LYS A 16 -7.32 -6.63 -11.41
N CYS A 17 -8.12 -7.20 -12.30
CA CYS A 17 -8.73 -6.47 -13.41
C CYS A 17 -10.10 -5.96 -12.98
N GLY A 18 -10.38 -4.66 -13.13
CA GLY A 18 -11.66 -4.10 -12.75
C GLY A 18 -11.60 -2.60 -12.45
N GLN A 19 -12.65 -2.10 -11.79
CA GLN A 19 -12.65 -0.70 -11.35
C GLN A 19 -11.70 -0.52 -10.16
N PRO A 20 -10.92 0.59 -10.09
CA PRO A 20 -10.00 0.82 -8.98
C PRO A 20 -10.64 0.77 -7.59
N LEU A 21 -11.91 1.17 -7.49
CA LEU A 21 -12.67 1.10 -6.25
C LEU A 21 -12.81 -0.34 -5.73
N GLU A 22 -13.16 -1.28 -6.60
CA GLU A 22 -13.31 -2.69 -6.23
C GLU A 22 -11.95 -3.34 -5.92
N ALA A 23 -10.91 -2.99 -6.68
CA ALA A 23 -9.57 -3.50 -6.46
C ALA A 23 -8.98 -3.08 -5.11
N LEU A 24 -9.23 -1.84 -4.67
CA LEU A 24 -8.61 -1.25 -3.46
C LEU A 24 -9.46 -1.37 -2.19
N PHE A 25 -10.79 -1.45 -2.31
CA PHE A 25 -11.71 -1.46 -1.16
C PHE A 25 -12.46 -2.79 -1.00
N SER A 26 -12.06 -3.85 -1.72
CA SER A 26 -12.56 -5.20 -1.46
C SER A 26 -12.01 -5.74 -0.14
N GLU A 27 -12.88 -6.24 0.73
CA GLU A 27 -12.53 -6.84 2.02
C GLU A 27 -12.28 -8.36 1.91
N GLU A 28 -11.58 -8.77 0.85
CA GLU A 28 -11.18 -10.17 0.65
C GLU A 28 -10.09 -10.58 1.64
N THR A 29 -10.08 -11.87 2.02
CA THR A 29 -9.05 -12.40 2.91
C THR A 29 -7.70 -12.50 2.20
N GLY A 30 -6.69 -11.84 2.75
CA GLY A 30 -5.31 -11.90 2.26
C GLY A 30 -4.37 -11.14 3.19
N TRP A 31 -3.06 -11.23 2.92
CA TRP A 31 -2.03 -10.52 3.68
C TRP A 31 -1.15 -9.67 2.77
N VAL A 32 -0.61 -8.58 3.31
CA VAL A 32 0.45 -7.80 2.69
C VAL A 32 1.72 -8.03 3.50
N VAL A 33 2.79 -8.47 2.83
CA VAL A 33 4.08 -8.79 3.47
C VAL A 33 5.14 -7.89 2.86
N GLU A 34 5.88 -7.19 3.70
CA GLU A 34 7.06 -6.41 3.31
C GLU A 34 8.31 -7.25 3.58
N VAL A 35 9.19 -7.35 2.58
CA VAL A 35 10.37 -8.21 2.60
C VAL A 35 11.58 -7.46 2.07
N HIS A 36 12.78 -7.90 2.43
CA HIS A 36 14.00 -7.34 1.85
C HIS A 36 14.04 -7.66 0.34
N PRO A 37 14.48 -6.74 -0.54
CA PRO A 37 14.47 -6.96 -1.99
C PRO A 37 15.24 -8.21 -2.45
N GLN A 38 16.29 -8.59 -1.72
CA GLN A 38 17.09 -9.78 -2.03
C GLN A 38 16.33 -11.09 -1.77
N ASP A 39 15.32 -11.06 -0.91
CA ASP A 39 14.53 -12.24 -0.53
C ASP A 39 13.21 -12.33 -1.32
N ALA A 40 12.86 -11.29 -2.10
CA ALA A 40 11.58 -11.18 -2.80
C ALA A 40 11.30 -12.38 -3.72
N ASP A 41 12.27 -12.73 -4.56
CA ASP A 41 12.15 -13.84 -5.52
C ASP A 41 12.06 -15.20 -4.82
N TYR A 42 12.86 -15.39 -3.77
CA TYR A 42 12.82 -16.61 -2.95
C TYR A 42 11.45 -16.78 -2.31
N ILE A 43 10.93 -15.73 -1.66
CA ILE A 43 9.64 -15.75 -1.00
C ILE A 43 8.53 -16.00 -2.02
N GLN A 44 8.51 -15.30 -3.15
CA GLN A 44 7.50 -15.51 -4.19
C GLN A 44 7.51 -16.95 -4.71
N THR A 45 8.70 -17.55 -4.86
CA THR A 45 8.84 -18.96 -5.24
C THR A 45 8.25 -19.88 -4.17
N GLN A 46 8.51 -19.64 -2.88
CA GLN A 46 7.95 -20.45 -1.79
C GLN A 46 6.42 -20.43 -1.73
N PHE A 47 5.78 -19.30 -2.04
CA PHE A 47 4.33 -19.21 -2.16
C PHE A 47 3.81 -19.94 -3.40
N LYS A 48 4.47 -19.75 -4.55
CA LYS A 48 4.12 -20.42 -5.81
C LYS A 48 4.20 -21.94 -5.71
N ASP A 49 5.26 -22.47 -5.08
CA ASP A 49 5.46 -23.91 -4.87
C ASP A 49 4.35 -24.55 -4.03
N ARG A 50 3.66 -23.75 -3.21
CA ARG A 50 2.51 -24.15 -2.38
C ARG A 50 1.17 -23.82 -3.02
N ALA A 51 1.17 -23.39 -4.28
CA ALA A 51 -0.02 -22.93 -5.02
C ALA A 51 -0.79 -21.80 -4.31
N VAL A 52 -0.09 -20.95 -3.54
CA VAL A 52 -0.66 -19.77 -2.90
C VAL A 52 -0.40 -18.55 -3.78
N PRO A 53 -1.43 -17.77 -4.17
CA PRO A 53 -1.25 -16.55 -4.94
C PRO A 53 -0.38 -15.54 -4.18
N CYS A 54 0.66 -15.03 -4.85
CA CYS A 54 1.57 -14.03 -4.30
C CYS A 54 1.95 -13.03 -5.38
N HIS A 55 1.43 -11.81 -5.26
CA HIS A 55 1.61 -10.75 -6.25
C HIS A 55 2.51 -9.67 -5.69
N MET A 56 3.50 -9.25 -6.49
CA MET A 56 4.32 -8.09 -6.17
C MET A 56 3.48 -6.83 -6.34
N LEU A 57 3.36 -6.03 -5.29
CA LEU A 57 2.62 -4.76 -5.33
C LEU A 57 3.54 -3.57 -5.59
N GLY A 58 4.75 -3.57 -5.06
CA GLY A 58 5.65 -2.43 -5.17
C GLY A 58 6.63 -2.37 -4.00
N TRP A 59 7.00 -1.16 -3.57
CA TRP A 59 8.00 -0.94 -2.54
C TRP A 59 7.69 0.26 -1.64
N SER A 60 8.18 0.19 -0.40
CA SER A 60 8.27 1.34 0.50
C SER A 60 9.31 2.33 0.00
N THR A 61 9.07 3.62 0.15
CA THR A 61 9.92 4.70 -0.38
C THR A 61 10.62 5.47 0.75
N ALA A 62 10.66 6.80 0.66
CA ALA A 62 11.33 7.64 1.64
C ALA A 62 10.69 7.52 3.04
N PHE A 63 11.48 7.84 4.06
CA PHE A 63 11.01 7.93 5.44
C PHE A 63 10.54 9.35 5.78
N GLY A 64 9.51 9.46 6.61
CA GLY A 64 9.02 10.72 7.17
C GLY A 64 7.57 11.03 6.78
N TRP A 65 7.01 12.02 7.47
CA TRP A 65 5.65 12.53 7.25
C TRP A 65 5.41 13.08 5.84
N GLN A 66 6.45 13.59 5.20
CA GLN A 66 6.42 14.14 3.84
C GLN A 66 6.69 13.08 2.77
N ALA A 67 6.87 11.82 3.15
CA ALA A 67 7.15 10.77 2.19
C ALA A 67 5.94 10.56 1.28
N PRO A 68 6.14 10.42 -0.05
CA PRO A 68 5.04 10.32 -0.98
C PRO A 68 4.43 8.93 -0.96
N ILE A 69 3.10 8.89 -1.06
CA ILE A 69 2.32 7.69 -1.33
C ILE A 69 1.73 7.82 -2.73
N GLN A 70 2.03 6.80 -3.54
CA GLN A 70 1.52 6.64 -4.89
C GLN A 70 0.88 5.26 -5.03
N VAL A 71 -0.35 5.24 -5.56
CA VAL A 71 -1.11 4.01 -5.79
C VAL A 71 -1.62 4.01 -7.22
N ALA A 72 -1.33 2.92 -7.93
CA ALA A 72 -1.86 2.62 -9.25
C ALA A 72 -2.65 1.30 -9.22
N VAL A 73 -3.59 1.19 -10.16
CA VAL A 73 -4.33 -0.05 -10.44
C VAL A 73 -4.23 -0.30 -11.94
N ASP A 74 -3.61 -1.41 -12.33
CA ASP A 74 -3.34 -1.74 -13.73
C ASP A 74 -2.65 -0.58 -14.48
N GLY A 75 -1.65 0.04 -13.83
CA GLY A 75 -0.93 1.19 -14.36
C GLY A 75 -1.69 2.53 -14.34
N LEU A 76 -2.98 2.55 -14.00
CA LEU A 76 -3.75 3.78 -13.81
C LEU A 76 -3.45 4.35 -12.43
N VAL A 77 -2.78 5.51 -12.38
CA VAL A 77 -2.52 6.22 -11.11
C VAL A 77 -3.83 6.77 -10.56
N VAL A 78 -4.22 6.31 -9.37
CA VAL A 78 -5.45 6.73 -8.67
C VAL A 78 -5.19 7.58 -7.43
N LEU A 79 -3.98 7.48 -6.88
CA LEU A 79 -3.47 8.37 -5.85
C LEU A 79 -2.05 8.78 -6.24
N GLU A 80 -1.82 10.08 -6.41
CA GLU A 80 -0.55 10.61 -6.89
C GLU A 80 0.10 11.53 -5.87
N ASN A 81 1.29 11.16 -5.41
CA ASN A 81 2.19 12.00 -4.58
C ASN A 81 1.52 12.64 -3.35
N VAL A 82 0.59 11.93 -2.70
CA VAL A 82 0.00 12.40 -1.43
C VAL A 82 0.91 11.99 -0.29
N ASP A 83 1.26 12.93 0.58
CA ASP A 83 2.16 12.66 1.70
C ASP A 83 1.47 11.86 2.83
N VAL A 84 2.28 11.14 3.61
CA VAL A 84 1.82 10.33 4.75
C VAL A 84 1.00 11.16 5.74
N LEU A 85 1.40 12.42 6.01
CA LEU A 85 0.71 13.28 6.98
C LEU A 85 -0.69 13.66 6.50
N SER A 86 -0.86 14.04 5.24
CA SER A 86 -2.16 14.36 4.65
C SER A 86 -3.14 13.18 4.80
N LEU A 87 -2.70 11.95 4.51
CA LEU A 87 -3.53 10.76 4.71
C LEU A 87 -3.76 10.43 6.19
N PHE A 88 -2.77 10.65 7.06
CA PHE A 88 -2.92 10.42 8.49
C PHE A 88 -3.96 11.37 9.11
N VAL A 89 -3.92 12.65 8.76
CA VAL A 89 -4.91 13.65 9.19
C VAL A 89 -6.31 13.29 8.67
N ALA A 90 -6.44 12.81 7.44
CA ALA A 90 -7.73 12.34 6.91
C ALA A 90 -8.24 11.08 7.63
N TYR A 91 -7.34 10.18 8.04
CA TYR A 91 -7.66 8.93 8.74
C TYR A 91 -8.03 9.16 10.21
N THR A 92 -7.39 10.12 10.88
CA THR A 92 -7.72 10.53 12.25
C THR A 92 -8.49 11.84 12.22
N PRO A 93 -9.84 11.82 12.23
CA PRO A 93 -10.60 13.05 12.40
C PRO A 93 -10.32 13.57 13.81
N VAL A 94 -9.31 14.44 13.93
CA VAL A 94 -9.15 15.28 15.12
C VAL A 94 -10.24 16.32 14.99
N THR A 95 -11.43 16.04 15.55
CA THR A 95 -12.41 17.08 15.81
C THR A 95 -11.80 17.99 16.87
N CYS A 96 -11.11 19.04 16.40
CA CYS A 96 -10.72 20.17 17.24
C CYS A 96 -12.00 20.97 17.58
N SER A 97 -12.89 20.34 18.35
CA SER A 97 -14.07 20.93 18.95
C SER A 97 -14.30 20.44 20.40
N ASP A 98 -13.48 19.51 20.90
CA ASP A 98 -13.54 19.04 22.30
C ASP A 98 -12.37 19.56 23.17
N CYS A 99 -11.59 20.51 22.67
CA CYS A 99 -10.56 21.24 23.42
C CYS A 99 -10.91 22.72 23.49
N VAL A 100 -11.97 23.08 24.22
CA VAL A 100 -12.17 24.27 25.09
C VAL A 100 -13.63 24.28 25.56
#